data_AF-A0A157SJZ8-F1
#
_entry.id   AF-A0A157SJZ8-F1
#
_cell.length_a   1.000
_cell.length_b   1.000
_cell.length_c   1.000
_cell.angle_alpha   90.00
_cell.angle_beta   90.00
_cell.angle_gamma   90.00
#
_symmetry.space_group_name_H-M   'P 1'
#
loop_
_entity.id
_entity.type
_entity.pdbx_description
1 polymer ?
#
loop_
_entity_poly.entity_id
_entity_poly.type
_entity_poly.pdbx_seq_one_letter_code
_entity_poly.pdbx_strand_id
1 'polypeptide(L)'
;MTIPRDMPPDMPPKPPTAHAGERARRASRLAGVVLLLFMLAAILSNAWWSREHRLLPDNLSMQRLLDGGVTHDIAQRLGDMPFSNQAATLQRGLGWLTLGDLGERVRPGCPGWLFLADELQVYPQAEANARARAQTVLQTRQALATQGVDLLVAVVPDKSRVEADRLCGLHRPAAFEQRLQAWADMLRAEGVKVLDLTPALQAGEQEAFLRADSHWSQAGAGAAARAVAEQVRAAGVPLLPEREYDVSTGPRRCARAIWCVWRASTACRSAGSPRPMWWRCSAMCRVPPPPMTPMPYSATLALPRWRWSGPLFRVPPSLRRNWRASSASKSATSPATAPSSAPRPKPTSRARPGNRRRRGWSSGKSTSATCRPR
;
A
#
# COMPACT_ATOMS: atom_id res chain seq x y z
N MET A 1 -70.69 36.19 25.36
CA MET A 1 -69.92 36.03 24.10
C MET A 1 -69.12 34.74 24.22
N THR A 2 -69.63 33.68 23.61
CA THR A 2 -69.05 32.33 23.60
C THR A 2 -67.84 32.32 22.67
N ILE A 3 -66.68 31.89 23.19
CA ILE A 3 -65.49 31.67 22.35
C ILE A 3 -65.67 30.34 21.62
N PRO A 4 -65.64 30.29 20.28
CA PRO A 4 -65.65 29.02 19.56
C PRO A 4 -64.29 28.34 19.74
N ARG A 5 -64.30 27.19 20.43
CA ARG A 5 -63.27 26.16 20.23
C ARG A 5 -63.63 25.44 18.95
N ASP A 6 -62.75 25.51 17.96
CA ASP A 6 -62.41 24.46 16.98
C ASP A 6 -61.83 25.12 15.72
N MET A 7 -60.52 25.37 15.73
CA MET A 7 -59.74 25.53 14.51
C MET A 7 -58.70 24.40 14.48
N PRO A 8 -58.76 23.47 13.50
CA PRO A 8 -57.70 22.49 13.34
C PRO A 8 -56.39 23.22 12.99
N PRO A 9 -55.23 22.74 13.48
CA PRO A 9 -53.96 23.37 13.15
C PRO A 9 -53.74 23.32 11.64
N ASP A 10 -53.46 24.49 11.04
CA ASP A 10 -53.05 24.64 9.64
C ASP A 10 -51.81 23.77 9.39
N MET A 11 -52.02 22.53 8.95
CA MET A 11 -50.94 21.70 8.47
C MET A 11 -50.52 22.23 7.09
N PRO A 12 -49.22 22.48 6.87
CA PRO A 12 -48.75 22.93 5.56
C PRO A 12 -49.17 21.90 4.49
N PRO A 13 -49.57 22.36 3.29
CA PRO A 13 -50.03 21.47 2.23
C PRO A 13 -48.96 20.42 1.95
N LYS A 14 -49.40 19.16 1.90
CA LYS A 14 -48.51 18.02 1.63
C LYS A 14 -47.74 18.33 0.33
N PRO A 15 -46.39 18.27 0.32
CA PRO A 15 -45.63 18.63 -0.86
C PRO A 15 -46.11 17.78 -2.05
N PRO A 16 -46.21 18.35 -3.25
CA PRO A 16 -46.73 17.64 -4.41
C PRO A 16 -45.92 16.37 -4.62
N THR A 17 -46.59 15.22 -4.56
CA THR A 17 -45.97 13.94 -4.90
C THR A 17 -45.80 13.91 -6.41
N ALA A 18 -44.62 14.27 -6.89
CA ALA A 18 -44.28 14.11 -8.30
C ALA A 18 -44.38 12.62 -8.67
N HIS A 19 -45.44 12.23 -9.39
CA HIS A 19 -45.56 10.87 -9.89
C HIS A 19 -44.45 10.64 -10.93
N ALA A 20 -43.62 9.62 -10.71
CA ALA A 20 -42.59 9.25 -11.67
C ALA A 20 -43.21 9.06 -13.06
N GLY A 21 -42.70 9.80 -14.05
CA GLY A 21 -43.18 9.73 -15.43
C GLY A 21 -43.11 8.31 -15.99
N GLU A 22 -43.88 8.02 -17.03
CA GLU A 22 -44.00 6.66 -17.57
C GLU A 22 -42.64 6.06 -18.00
N ARG A 23 -41.75 6.89 -18.55
CA ARG A 23 -40.37 6.50 -18.90
C ARG A 23 -39.57 6.06 -17.67
N ALA A 24 -39.68 6.80 -16.56
CA ALA A 24 -39.01 6.45 -15.31
C ALA A 24 -39.53 5.13 -14.74
N ARG A 25 -40.85 4.88 -14.81
CA ARG A 25 -41.44 3.60 -14.39
C ARG A 25 -41.01 2.42 -15.26
N ARG A 26 -40.90 2.60 -16.57
CA ARG A 26 -40.40 1.56 -17.48
C ARG A 26 -38.91 1.27 -17.24
N ALA A 27 -38.11 2.32 -17.08
CA ALA A 27 -36.68 2.20 -16.77
C ALA A 27 -36.43 1.50 -15.44
N SER A 28 -37.18 1.83 -14.38
CA SER A 28 -37.03 1.17 -13.08
C SER A 28 -37.42 -0.31 -13.10
N ARG A 29 -38.50 -0.67 -13.82
CA ARG A 29 -38.88 -2.08 -14.04
C ARG A 29 -37.79 -2.84 -14.78
N LEU A 30 -37.27 -2.27 -15.86
CA LEU A 30 -36.16 -2.88 -16.61
C LEU A 30 -34.94 -3.07 -15.72
N ALA A 31 -34.53 -2.05 -14.96
CA ALA A 31 -33.41 -2.14 -14.03
C ALA A 31 -33.63 -3.24 -12.97
N GLY A 32 -34.84 -3.34 -12.43
CA GLY A 32 -35.21 -4.41 -11.49
C GLY A 32 -35.10 -5.80 -12.09
N VAL A 33 -35.60 -6.00 -13.31
CA VAL A 33 -35.49 -7.29 -14.03
C VAL A 33 -34.02 -7.63 -14.29
N VAL A 34 -33.21 -6.67 -14.74
CA VAL A 34 -31.77 -6.88 -14.98
C VAL A 34 -31.05 -7.27 -13.69
N LEU A 35 -31.32 -6.57 -12.58
CA LEU A 35 -30.74 -6.90 -11.28
C LEU A 35 -31.14 -8.30 -10.81
N LEU A 36 -32.40 -8.68 -10.97
CA LEU A 36 -32.89 -10.02 -10.64
C LEU A 36 -32.15 -11.10 -11.43
N LEU A 37 -32.04 -10.92 -12.75
CA LEU A 37 -31.34 -11.86 -13.63
C LEU A 37 -29.85 -11.97 -13.26
N PHE A 38 -29.21 -10.84 -12.95
CA PHE A 38 -27.82 -10.81 -12.49
C PHE A 38 -27.63 -11.58 -11.17
N MET A 39 -28.53 -11.38 -10.19
CA MET A 39 -28.51 -12.12 -8.92
C MET A 39 -28.77 -13.62 -9.11
N LEU A 40 -29.71 -13.98 -9.99
CA LEU A 40 -29.97 -15.39 -10.31
C LEU A 40 -28.76 -16.06 -10.97
N ALA A 41 -28.11 -15.38 -11.91
CA ALA A 41 -26.88 -15.87 -12.54
C ALA A 41 -25.75 -16.05 -11.51
N ALA A 42 -25.60 -15.12 -10.57
CA ALA A 42 -24.64 -15.23 -9.47
C ALA A 42 -24.94 -16.45 -8.58
N ILE A 43 -26.19 -16.65 -8.17
CA ILE A 43 -26.61 -17.77 -7.34
C ILE A 43 -26.35 -19.11 -8.07
N LEU A 44 -26.75 -19.21 -9.33
CA LEU A 44 -26.55 -20.43 -10.13
C LEU A 44 -25.06 -20.73 -10.33
N SER A 45 -24.24 -19.71 -10.61
CA SER A 45 -22.80 -19.88 -10.75
C SER A 45 -22.12 -20.31 -9.44
N ASN A 46 -22.52 -19.73 -8.31
CA ASN A 46 -21.98 -20.07 -7.00
C ASN A 46 -22.43 -21.48 -6.58
N ALA A 47 -23.68 -21.85 -6.85
CA ALA A 47 -24.19 -23.20 -6.60
C ALA A 47 -23.43 -24.24 -7.43
N TRP A 48 -23.20 -23.96 -8.71
CA TRP A 48 -22.38 -24.80 -9.58
C TRP A 48 -20.96 -24.99 -9.02
N TRP A 49 -20.28 -23.89 -8.68
CA TRP A 49 -18.91 -23.92 -8.14
C TRP A 49 -18.83 -24.69 -6.81
N SER A 50 -19.82 -24.53 -5.93
CA SER A 50 -19.89 -25.22 -4.64
C SER A 50 -20.07 -26.74 -4.74
N ARG A 51 -20.48 -27.26 -5.91
CA ARG A 51 -20.59 -28.69 -6.16
C ARG A 51 -19.21 -29.36 -6.22
N GLU A 52 -18.21 -28.63 -6.68
CA GLU A 52 -16.83 -29.11 -6.84
C GLU A 52 -15.91 -28.64 -5.70
N HIS A 53 -16.27 -27.56 -5.01
CA HIS A 53 -15.45 -26.92 -3.98
C HIS A 53 -16.20 -26.77 -2.67
N ARG A 54 -15.62 -27.24 -1.56
CA ARG A 54 -16.18 -27.02 -0.22
C ARG A 54 -15.99 -25.57 0.20
N LEU A 55 -17.05 -24.91 0.65
CA LEU A 55 -16.97 -23.55 1.23
C LEU A 55 -16.30 -23.54 2.61
N LEU A 56 -16.61 -24.54 3.43
CA LEU A 56 -16.06 -24.67 4.77
C LEU A 56 -14.63 -25.26 4.72
N PRO A 57 -13.67 -24.70 5.46
CA PRO A 57 -12.34 -25.29 5.59
C PRO A 57 -12.41 -26.62 6.35
N ASP A 58 -11.54 -27.58 6.01
CA ASP A 58 -11.57 -28.93 6.60
C ASP A 58 -11.12 -28.95 8.08
N ASN A 59 -10.47 -27.87 8.55
CA ASN A 59 -10.03 -27.74 9.94
C ASN A 59 -10.76 -26.59 10.64
N LEU A 60 -11.76 -26.95 11.45
CA LEU A 60 -12.63 -26.06 12.21
C LEU A 60 -12.27 -26.03 13.71
N SER A 61 -10.98 -26.02 14.05
CA SER A 61 -10.57 -25.97 15.46
C SER A 61 -10.99 -24.66 16.14
N MET A 62 -11.32 -24.73 17.43
CA MET A 62 -11.74 -23.56 18.23
C MET A 62 -10.68 -22.44 18.22
N GLN A 63 -9.40 -22.82 18.22
CA GLN A 63 -8.30 -21.86 18.10
C GLN A 63 -8.33 -21.09 16.78
N ARG A 64 -8.56 -21.76 15.65
CA ARG A 64 -8.67 -21.07 14.34
C ARG A 64 -9.91 -20.21 14.23
N LEU A 65 -10.98 -20.55 14.94
CA LEU A 65 -12.17 -19.73 14.99
C LEU A 65 -11.89 -18.42 15.74
N LEU A 66 -11.28 -18.50 16.93
CA LEU A 66 -10.93 -17.35 17.76
C LEU A 66 -9.87 -16.44 17.11
N ASP A 67 -8.88 -17.02 16.43
CA ASP A 67 -7.83 -16.28 15.72
C ASP A 67 -8.30 -15.76 14.34
N GLY A 68 -9.59 -15.91 13.99
CA GLY A 68 -10.18 -15.44 12.73
C GLY A 68 -9.76 -16.23 11.48
N GLY A 69 -9.01 -17.31 11.64
CA GLY A 69 -8.50 -18.14 10.54
C GLY A 69 -9.59 -18.84 9.73
N VAL A 70 -10.69 -19.27 10.36
CA VAL A 70 -11.83 -19.87 9.65
C VAL A 70 -12.51 -18.84 8.76
N THR A 71 -12.78 -17.64 9.30
CA THR A 71 -13.38 -16.53 8.54
C THR A 71 -12.49 -16.07 7.39
N HIS A 72 -11.17 -16.05 7.59
CA HIS A 72 -10.22 -15.72 6.54
C HIS A 72 -10.25 -16.73 5.38
N ASP A 73 -10.30 -18.04 5.67
CA ASP A 73 -10.37 -19.08 4.64
C ASP A 73 -11.69 -19.03 3.86
N ILE A 74 -12.81 -18.78 4.57
CA ILE A 74 -14.12 -18.58 3.93
C ILE A 74 -14.09 -17.33 3.03
N ALA A 75 -13.53 -16.23 3.52
CA ALA A 75 -13.43 -14.99 2.74
C ALA A 75 -12.56 -15.16 1.48
N GLN A 76 -11.44 -15.90 1.57
CA GLN A 76 -10.63 -16.23 0.39
C GLN A 76 -11.43 -17.05 -0.62
N ARG A 77 -12.11 -18.11 -0.18
CA ARG A 77 -12.92 -18.98 -1.05
C ARG A 77 -14.10 -18.25 -1.70
N LEU A 78 -14.73 -17.30 -0.99
CA LEU A 78 -15.75 -16.42 -1.56
C LEU A 78 -15.17 -15.48 -2.62
N GLY A 79 -13.93 -15.01 -2.44
CA GLY A 79 -13.22 -14.19 -3.42
C GLY A 79 -12.89 -14.92 -4.72
N ASP A 80 -12.73 -16.25 -4.66
CA ASP A 80 -12.41 -17.09 -5.81
C ASP A 80 -13.63 -17.49 -6.65
N MET A 81 -14.85 -17.10 -6.24
CA MET A 81 -16.06 -17.42 -6.99
C MET A 81 -16.03 -16.78 -8.39
N PRO A 82 -16.20 -17.56 -9.47
CA PRO A 82 -15.88 -17.12 -10.82
C PRO A 82 -16.76 -15.97 -11.31
N PHE A 83 -18.06 -16.00 -11.04
CA PHE A 83 -18.97 -14.94 -11.45
C PHE A 83 -18.70 -13.62 -10.72
N SER A 84 -18.58 -13.67 -9.39
CA SER A 84 -18.28 -12.49 -8.56
C SER A 84 -16.95 -11.85 -8.96
N ASN A 85 -15.91 -12.65 -9.20
CA ASN A 85 -14.60 -12.16 -9.61
C ASN A 85 -14.63 -11.52 -11.02
N GLN A 86 -15.32 -12.16 -11.98
CA GLN A 86 -15.48 -11.59 -13.32
C GLN A 86 -16.31 -10.30 -13.30
N ALA A 87 -17.42 -10.27 -12.55
CA ALA A 87 -18.23 -9.08 -12.40
C ALA A 87 -17.45 -7.92 -11.75
N ALA A 88 -16.69 -8.20 -10.68
CA ALA A 88 -15.82 -7.20 -10.05
C ALA A 88 -14.72 -6.72 -11.00
N THR A 89 -14.14 -7.61 -11.80
CA THR A 89 -13.12 -7.26 -12.80
C THR A 89 -13.71 -6.38 -13.90
N LEU A 90 -14.90 -6.71 -14.41
CA LEU A 90 -15.59 -5.90 -15.40
C LEU A 90 -15.96 -4.52 -14.83
N GLN A 91 -16.49 -4.48 -13.60
CA GLN A 91 -16.84 -3.23 -12.93
C GLN A 91 -15.61 -2.35 -12.70
N ARG A 92 -14.48 -2.92 -12.25
CA ARG A 92 -13.21 -2.18 -12.14
C ARG A 92 -12.70 -1.69 -13.49
N GLY A 93 -12.74 -2.55 -14.52
CA GLY A 93 -12.33 -2.18 -15.87
C GLY A 93 -13.18 -1.05 -16.45
N LEU A 94 -14.50 -1.11 -16.25
CA LEU A 94 -15.42 -0.06 -16.66
C LEU A 94 -15.17 1.24 -15.88
N GLY A 95 -15.01 1.16 -14.56
CA GLY A 95 -14.69 2.31 -13.71
C GLY A 95 -13.39 3.00 -14.15
N TRP A 96 -12.34 2.21 -14.42
CA TRP A 96 -11.09 2.74 -14.96
C TRP A 96 -11.26 3.40 -16.33
N LEU A 97 -11.90 2.71 -17.28
CA LEU A 97 -12.03 3.20 -18.67
C LEU A 97 -12.95 4.41 -18.81
N THR A 98 -13.95 4.54 -17.94
CA THR A 98 -14.97 5.60 -18.03
C THR A 98 -14.72 6.76 -17.07
N LEU A 99 -14.26 6.47 -15.85
CA LEU A 99 -14.11 7.45 -14.76
C LEU A 99 -12.66 7.65 -14.33
N GLY A 100 -11.71 6.85 -14.86
CA GLY A 100 -10.33 6.85 -14.36
C GLY A 100 -10.22 6.33 -12.92
N ASP A 101 -11.17 5.48 -12.49
CA ASP A 101 -11.21 4.98 -11.11
C ASP A 101 -10.02 4.05 -10.84
N LEU A 102 -9.18 4.47 -9.89
CA LEU A 102 -7.98 3.76 -9.43
C LEU A 102 -8.24 2.89 -8.18
N GLY A 103 -9.47 2.94 -7.65
CA GLY A 103 -9.84 2.31 -6.40
C GLY A 103 -9.25 2.99 -5.15
N GLU A 104 -9.55 2.42 -3.99
CA GLU A 104 -9.26 3.08 -2.70
C GLU A 104 -7.77 3.12 -2.34
N ARG A 105 -6.97 2.21 -2.89
CA ARG A 105 -5.57 1.99 -2.47
C ARG A 105 -4.56 2.83 -3.25
N VAL A 106 -4.97 3.46 -4.35
CA VAL A 106 -4.07 4.16 -5.27
C VAL A 106 -4.52 5.61 -5.43
N ARG A 107 -3.56 6.53 -5.48
CA ARG A 107 -3.78 7.96 -5.68
C ARG A 107 -2.98 8.44 -6.89
N PRO A 108 -3.58 9.21 -7.81
CA PRO A 108 -2.87 9.76 -8.96
C PRO A 108 -2.04 10.97 -8.54
N GLY A 109 -0.78 11.02 -8.95
CA GLY A 109 0.08 12.21 -8.85
C GLY A 109 0.19 12.90 -10.21
N CYS A 110 1.42 13.26 -10.61
CA CYS A 110 1.66 13.81 -11.95
C CYS A 110 1.25 12.82 -13.06
N PRO A 111 1.07 13.24 -14.32
CA PRO A 111 0.66 12.35 -15.40
C PRO A 111 1.53 11.07 -15.48
N GLY A 112 0.88 9.91 -15.33
CA GLY A 112 1.52 8.59 -15.33
C GLY A 112 2.09 8.13 -13.98
N TRP A 113 2.05 8.96 -12.94
CA TRP A 113 2.52 8.64 -11.60
C TRP A 113 1.38 8.22 -10.68
N LEU A 114 1.56 7.07 -10.03
CA LEU A 114 0.63 6.51 -9.06
C LEU A 114 1.33 6.30 -7.72
N PHE A 115 0.64 6.61 -6.63
CA PHE A 115 1.12 6.45 -5.26
C PHE A 115 0.16 5.59 -4.45
N LEU A 116 0.69 4.87 -3.46
CA LEU A 116 -0.16 4.14 -2.52
C LEU A 116 -0.84 5.12 -1.56
N ALA A 117 -2.13 4.93 -1.33
CA ALA A 117 -2.89 5.73 -0.36
C ALA A 117 -2.29 5.61 1.05
N ASP A 118 -1.77 4.43 1.41
CA ASP A 118 -1.13 4.13 2.70
C ASP A 118 0.10 5.02 2.98
N GLU A 119 0.75 5.56 1.95
CA GLU A 119 1.89 6.48 2.13
C GLU A 119 1.46 7.92 2.44
N LEU A 120 0.17 8.23 2.28
CA LEU A 120 -0.41 9.57 2.43
C LEU A 120 -1.41 9.64 3.60
N GLN A 121 -1.89 8.49 4.06
CA GLN A 121 -2.91 8.39 5.11
C GLN A 121 -2.29 8.20 6.50
N VAL A 122 -2.68 9.07 7.44
CA VAL A 122 -2.34 8.90 8.86
C VAL A 122 -3.22 7.82 9.48
N TYR A 123 -2.60 6.82 10.09
CA TYR A 123 -3.30 5.74 10.79
C TYR A 123 -3.36 5.99 12.31
N PRO A 124 -4.45 5.61 12.98
CA PRO A 124 -4.50 5.58 14.43
C PRO A 124 -3.38 4.72 15.02
N GLN A 125 -2.92 5.07 16.23
CA GLN A 125 -1.88 4.32 16.96
C GLN A 125 -0.55 4.17 16.18
N ALA A 126 -0.23 5.09 15.25
CA ALA A 126 0.98 5.01 14.43
C ALA A 126 2.27 4.82 15.24
N GLU A 127 2.43 5.56 16.35
CA GLU A 127 3.60 5.43 17.22
C GLU A 127 3.67 4.07 17.93
N ALA A 128 2.56 3.61 18.50
CA ALA A 128 2.50 2.31 19.16
C ALA A 128 2.81 1.17 18.17
N ASN A 129 2.27 1.27 16.95
CA ASN A 129 2.55 0.32 15.86
C ASN A 129 4.02 0.36 15.42
N ALA A 130 4.64 1.55 15.36
CA ALA A 130 6.05 1.70 15.04
C ALA A 130 6.95 1.07 16.12
N ARG A 131 6.63 1.29 17.40
CA ARG A 131 7.32 0.64 18.54
C ARG A 131 7.18 -0.88 18.51
N ALA A 132 5.97 -1.39 18.26
CA ALA A 132 5.75 -2.84 18.15
C ALA A 132 6.59 -3.46 17.02
N ARG A 133 6.70 -2.80 15.86
CA ARG A 133 7.56 -3.25 14.76
C ARG A 133 9.05 -3.20 15.13
N ALA A 134 9.48 -2.16 15.84
CA ALA A 134 10.86 -2.05 16.34
C ALA A 134 11.18 -3.18 17.33
N GLN A 135 10.25 -3.54 18.22
CA GLN A 135 10.39 -4.68 19.13
C GLN A 135 10.55 -6.00 18.36
N THR A 136 9.79 -6.21 17.28
CA THR A 136 9.96 -7.40 16.43
C THR A 136 11.35 -7.46 15.79
N VAL A 137 11.89 -6.33 15.33
CA VAL A 137 13.26 -6.24 14.80
C VAL A 137 14.28 -6.56 15.90
N LEU A 138 14.10 -6.03 17.11
CA LEU A 138 14.98 -6.30 18.25
C LEU A 138 15.00 -7.79 18.63
N GLN A 139 13.84 -8.43 18.72
CA GLN A 139 13.73 -9.86 18.98
C GLN A 139 14.42 -10.67 17.87
N THR A 140 14.27 -10.24 16.61
CA THR A 140 14.94 -10.88 15.47
C THR A 140 16.46 -10.74 15.58
N ARG A 141 16.97 -9.56 15.91
CA ARG A 141 18.41 -9.35 16.15
C ARG A 141 18.93 -10.27 17.25
N GLN A 142 18.24 -10.33 18.39
CA GLN A 142 18.65 -11.19 19.51
C GLN A 142 18.71 -12.67 19.10
N ALA A 143 17.70 -13.16 18.36
CA ALA A 143 17.65 -14.54 17.89
C ALA A 143 18.72 -14.88 16.83
N LEU A 144 19.15 -13.90 16.03
CA LEU A 144 20.25 -14.05 15.07
C LEU A 144 21.62 -14.00 15.77
N ALA A 145 21.77 -13.13 16.76
CA ALA A 145 23.00 -12.98 17.53
C ALA A 145 23.36 -14.26 18.30
N THR A 146 22.39 -15.01 18.82
CA THR A 146 22.66 -16.32 19.46
C THR A 146 23.22 -17.37 18.49
N GLN A 147 23.14 -17.12 17.19
CA GLN A 147 23.67 -17.96 16.12
C GLN A 147 24.92 -17.34 15.46
N GLY A 148 25.47 -16.26 16.03
CA GLY A 148 26.61 -15.55 15.45
C GLY A 148 26.28 -14.82 14.14
N VAL A 149 25.01 -14.51 13.88
CA VAL A 149 24.57 -13.81 12.66
C VAL A 149 24.33 -12.33 12.96
N ASP A 150 25.05 -11.47 12.24
CA ASP A 150 24.85 -10.03 12.28
C ASP A 150 23.61 -9.60 11.49
N LEU A 151 22.82 -8.68 12.06
CA LEU A 151 21.65 -8.08 11.40
C LEU A 151 21.96 -6.64 10.97
N LEU A 152 21.85 -6.38 9.66
CA LEU A 152 21.75 -5.05 9.07
C LEU A 152 20.31 -4.82 8.58
N VAL A 153 19.66 -3.75 9.05
CA VAL A 153 18.32 -3.36 8.58
C VAL A 153 18.45 -2.24 7.56
N ALA A 154 18.20 -2.55 6.29
CA ALA A 154 18.11 -1.55 5.23
C ALA A 154 16.67 -1.03 5.12
N VAL A 155 16.47 0.25 5.42
CA VAL A 155 15.14 0.88 5.43
C VAL A 155 14.89 1.52 4.08
N VAL A 156 13.91 0.99 3.35
CA VAL A 156 13.44 1.56 2.08
C VAL A 156 12.46 2.70 2.38
N PRO A 157 12.69 3.93 1.88
CA PRO A 157 11.75 5.02 2.06
C PRO A 157 10.48 4.86 1.24
N ASP A 158 9.44 5.59 1.64
CA ASP A 158 8.20 5.73 0.88
C ASP A 158 8.49 6.35 -0.51
N LYS A 159 7.80 5.88 -1.55
CA LYS A 159 7.91 6.45 -2.90
C LYS A 159 7.54 7.93 -2.90
N SER A 160 6.49 8.30 -2.17
CA SER A 160 6.03 9.69 -1.98
C SER A 160 7.07 10.63 -1.36
N ARG A 161 8.08 10.09 -0.65
CA ARG A 161 9.19 10.89 -0.12
C ARG A 161 10.26 11.12 -1.17
N VAL A 162 10.65 10.07 -1.89
CA VAL A 162 11.74 10.13 -2.87
C VAL A 162 11.30 10.89 -4.12
N GLU A 163 10.08 10.63 -4.59
CA GLU A 163 9.50 11.21 -5.80
C GLU A 163 8.53 12.35 -5.46
N ALA A 164 8.91 13.20 -4.50
CA ALA A 164 8.04 14.27 -3.96
C ALA A 164 7.59 15.26 -5.06
N ASP A 165 8.47 15.57 -6.01
CA ASP A 165 8.18 16.43 -7.18
C ASP A 165 7.17 15.79 -8.15
N ARG A 166 6.80 14.52 -7.93
CA ARG A 166 5.85 13.76 -8.75
C ARG A 166 4.47 13.64 -8.10
N LEU A 167 4.27 14.23 -6.92
CA LEU A 167 3.00 14.21 -6.21
C LEU A 167 1.89 15.05 -6.88
N CYS A 168 2.22 16.12 -7.63
CA CYS A 168 1.29 17.01 -8.35
C CYS A 168 -0.09 17.18 -7.68
N GLY A 169 -0.12 17.73 -6.46
CA GLY A 169 -1.35 18.02 -5.73
C GLY A 169 -1.73 16.99 -4.67
N LEU A 170 -1.03 15.85 -4.60
CA LEU A 170 -1.14 14.94 -3.46
C LEU A 170 -0.47 15.53 -2.22
N HIS A 171 -1.24 15.66 -1.15
CA HIS A 171 -0.72 16.11 0.14
C HIS A 171 -0.07 14.95 0.90
N ARG A 172 1.19 15.11 1.26
CA ARG A 172 1.88 14.24 2.22
C ARG A 172 1.83 14.89 3.60
N PRO A 173 1.27 14.21 4.63
CA PRO A 173 1.17 14.79 5.97
C PRO A 173 2.55 15.12 6.56
N ALA A 174 2.68 16.31 7.16
CA ALA A 174 3.93 16.74 7.79
C ALA A 174 4.42 15.79 8.90
N ALA A 175 3.50 15.06 9.56
CA ALA A 175 3.82 14.02 10.54
C ALA A 175 4.70 12.89 9.96
N PHE A 176 4.74 12.73 8.64
CA PHE A 176 5.55 11.71 7.98
C PHE A 176 6.97 12.17 7.65
N GLU A 177 7.31 13.45 7.80
CA GLU A 177 8.65 13.95 7.49
C GLU A 177 9.72 13.25 8.33
N GLN A 178 9.54 13.21 9.65
CA GLN A 178 10.50 12.60 10.58
C GLN A 178 10.25 11.11 10.86
N ARG A 179 9.14 10.54 10.36
CA ARG A 179 8.69 9.17 10.69
C ARG A 179 9.76 8.10 10.48
N LEU A 180 10.45 8.15 9.33
CA LEU A 180 11.49 7.16 8.99
C LEU A 180 12.70 7.31 9.91
N GLN A 181 13.19 8.54 10.07
CA GLN A 181 14.35 8.84 10.90
C GLN A 181 14.10 8.48 12.37
N ALA A 182 12.95 8.85 12.92
CA ALA A 182 12.57 8.52 14.30
C ALA A 182 12.52 7.00 14.54
N TRP A 183 12.01 6.22 13.57
CA TRP A 183 11.98 4.77 13.68
C TRP A 183 13.38 4.15 13.53
N ALA A 184 14.21 4.67 12.63
CA ALA A 184 15.60 4.25 12.49
C ALA A 184 16.41 4.56 13.76
N ASP A 185 16.22 5.72 14.38
CA ASP A 185 16.90 6.11 15.61
C ASP A 185 16.48 5.26 16.80
N MET A 186 15.20 4.87 16.88
CA MET A 186 14.72 3.91 17.87
C MET A 186 15.47 2.57 17.77
N LEU A 187 15.72 2.08 16.55
CA LEU A 187 16.48 0.85 16.33
C LEU A 187 17.98 1.03 16.63
N ARG A 188 18.57 2.15 16.23
CA ARG A 188 19.99 2.46 16.51
C ARG A 188 20.27 2.58 18.00
N ALA A 189 19.35 3.20 18.76
CA ALA A 189 19.44 3.33 20.21
C ALA A 189 19.52 1.96 20.91
N GLU A 190 18.88 0.94 20.34
CA GLU A 190 18.94 -0.45 20.82
C GLU A 190 20.17 -1.20 20.31
N GLY A 191 21.06 -0.58 19.53
CA GLY A 191 22.25 -1.21 18.96
C GLY A 191 22.00 -2.04 17.69
N VAL A 192 20.87 -1.84 17.00
CA VAL A 192 20.64 -2.43 15.68
C VAL A 192 21.40 -1.61 14.63
N LYS A 193 22.15 -2.28 13.74
CA LYS A 193 22.77 -1.63 12.57
C LYS A 193 21.65 -1.28 11.57
N VAL A 194 21.49 0.01 11.25
CA VAL A 194 20.43 0.51 10.36
C VAL A 194 21.00 1.39 9.26
N LEU A 195 20.67 1.07 8.00
CA LEU A 195 20.98 1.87 6.82
C LEU A 195 19.70 2.51 6.28
N ASP A 196 19.65 3.85 6.27
CA ASP A 196 18.59 4.59 5.57
C ASP A 196 18.96 4.71 4.08
N LEU A 197 18.10 4.20 3.20
CA LEU A 197 18.32 4.22 1.75
C LEU A 197 17.84 5.51 1.08
N THR A 198 17.24 6.45 1.83
CA THR A 198 16.76 7.73 1.29
C THR A 198 17.82 8.49 0.50
N PRO A 199 19.05 8.71 1.03
CA PRO A 199 20.07 9.44 0.29
C PRO A 199 20.48 8.74 -1.02
N ALA A 200 20.61 7.42 -0.98
CA ALA A 200 21.00 6.63 -2.16
C ALA A 200 19.92 6.69 -3.27
N LEU A 201 18.64 6.69 -2.89
CA LEU A 201 17.54 6.77 -3.84
C LEU A 201 17.29 8.19 -4.35
N GLN A 202 17.62 9.23 -3.58
CA GLN A 202 17.49 10.63 -4.00
C GLN A 202 18.66 11.12 -4.86
N ALA A 203 19.86 10.56 -4.69
CA ALA A 203 21.05 10.98 -5.44
C ALA A 203 21.09 10.46 -6.89
N GLY A 204 20.21 9.53 -7.26
CA GLY A 204 20.20 8.94 -8.61
C GLY A 204 19.69 9.91 -9.68
N GLU A 205 20.35 9.94 -10.83
CA GLU A 205 19.92 10.72 -12.00
C GLU A 205 18.68 10.12 -12.70
N GLN A 206 18.41 8.83 -12.46
CA GLN A 206 17.27 8.11 -13.02
C GLN A 206 16.18 7.94 -11.97
N GLU A 207 14.91 7.83 -12.41
CA GLU A 207 13.75 7.60 -11.54
C GLU A 207 14.01 6.42 -10.60
N ALA A 208 13.93 6.66 -9.30
CA ALA A 208 14.21 5.64 -8.28
C ALA A 208 13.06 4.65 -8.15
N PHE A 209 11.84 5.06 -8.52
CA PHE A 209 10.63 4.24 -8.51
C PHE A 209 9.97 4.13 -9.87
N LEU A 210 9.28 3.01 -10.10
CA LEU A 210 8.42 2.85 -11.27
C LEU A 210 7.21 3.78 -11.17
N ARG A 211 6.81 4.42 -12.26
CA ARG A 211 5.76 5.45 -12.23
C ARG A 211 4.41 4.93 -11.73
N ALA A 212 3.95 3.80 -12.27
CA ALA A 212 2.64 3.21 -11.97
C ALA A 212 2.68 2.02 -10.99
N ASP A 213 3.82 1.81 -10.33
CA ASP A 213 4.03 0.70 -9.41
C ASP A 213 4.68 1.21 -8.10
N SER A 214 4.53 0.49 -6.99
CA SER A 214 5.11 0.85 -5.70
C SER A 214 6.59 0.46 -5.57
N HIS A 215 7.09 -0.42 -6.42
CA HIS A 215 8.46 -0.89 -6.37
C HIS A 215 9.44 0.13 -6.97
N TRP A 216 10.67 0.07 -6.47
CA TRP A 216 11.79 0.78 -7.07
C TRP A 216 12.01 0.37 -8.54
N SER A 217 12.59 1.26 -9.32
CA SER A 217 13.09 0.92 -10.65
C SER A 217 14.35 0.06 -10.53
N GLN A 218 14.84 -0.47 -11.66
CA GLN A 218 16.14 -1.14 -11.69
C GLN A 218 17.28 -0.21 -11.23
N ALA A 219 17.22 1.07 -11.62
CA ALA A 219 18.23 2.06 -11.21
C ALA A 219 18.17 2.33 -9.69
N GLY A 220 16.96 2.48 -9.13
CA GLY A 220 16.75 2.64 -7.69
C GLY A 220 17.23 1.44 -6.89
N ALA A 221 16.86 0.22 -7.31
CA ALA A 221 17.35 -1.02 -6.70
C ALA A 221 18.88 -1.13 -6.77
N GLY A 222 19.49 -0.74 -7.89
CA GLY A 222 20.94 -0.73 -8.06
C GLY A 222 21.66 0.32 -7.19
N ALA A 223 21.06 1.48 -6.97
CA ALA A 223 21.57 2.48 -6.03
C ALA A 223 21.50 1.96 -4.57
N ALA A 224 20.37 1.38 -4.19
CA ALA A 224 20.21 0.77 -2.86
C ALA A 224 21.19 -0.40 -2.63
N ALA A 225 21.38 -1.27 -3.62
CA ALA A 225 22.31 -2.40 -3.53
C ALA A 225 23.76 -1.95 -3.31
N ARG A 226 24.19 -0.86 -3.99
CA ARG A 226 25.53 -0.28 -3.79
C ARG A 226 25.71 0.27 -2.37
N ALA A 227 24.72 1.02 -1.87
CA ALA A 227 24.75 1.54 -0.50
C ALA A 227 24.80 0.42 0.55
N VAL A 228 24.02 -0.65 0.36
CA VAL A 228 24.07 -1.84 1.23
C VAL A 228 25.45 -2.52 1.15
N ALA A 229 25.99 -2.72 -0.05
CA ALA A 229 27.30 -3.36 -0.23
C ALA A 229 28.44 -2.55 0.42
N GLU A 230 28.41 -1.22 0.34
CA GLU A 230 29.34 -0.34 1.07
C GLU A 230 29.23 -0.51 2.58
N GLN A 231 28.00 -0.55 3.12
CA GLN A 231 27.78 -0.75 4.54
C GLN A 231 28.26 -2.13 5.03
N VAL A 232 28.07 -3.18 4.23
CA VAL A 232 28.54 -4.54 4.54
C VAL A 232 30.06 -4.61 4.49
N ARG A 233 30.72 -4.01 3.48
CA ARG A 233 32.18 -3.93 3.41
C ARG A 233 32.76 -3.18 4.61
N ALA A 234 32.15 -2.06 5.00
CA ALA A 234 32.57 -1.28 6.17
C ALA A 234 32.38 -2.03 7.49
N ALA A 235 31.48 -3.02 7.56
CA ALA A 235 31.27 -3.85 8.74
C ALA A 235 32.38 -4.91 8.95
N GLY A 236 33.27 -5.11 7.97
CA GLY A 236 34.40 -6.05 8.09
C GLY A 236 34.00 -7.52 8.12
N VAL A 237 32.78 -7.86 7.71
CA VAL A 237 32.33 -9.26 7.64
C VAL A 237 33.03 -9.95 6.47
N PRO A 238 33.69 -11.11 6.68
CA PRO A 238 34.37 -11.82 5.61
C PRO A 238 33.37 -12.33 4.56
N LEU A 239 33.44 -11.78 3.36
CA LEU A 239 32.61 -12.18 2.22
C LEU A 239 33.26 -13.38 1.51
N LEU A 240 32.99 -14.59 2.01
CA LEU A 240 33.63 -15.81 1.49
C LEU A 240 32.61 -16.86 0.99
N PRO A 241 32.89 -17.52 -0.15
CA PRO A 241 33.96 -17.20 -1.11
C PRO A 241 33.63 -15.92 -1.90
N GLU A 242 34.66 -15.14 -2.22
CA GLU A 242 34.52 -14.01 -3.15
C GLU A 242 34.08 -14.54 -4.52
N ARG A 243 33.13 -13.84 -5.14
CA ARG A 243 32.60 -14.18 -6.46
C ARG A 243 32.49 -12.92 -7.29
N GLU A 244 33.00 -12.99 -8.50
CA GLU A 244 32.80 -11.95 -9.49
C GLU A 244 31.47 -12.15 -10.21
N TYR A 245 30.77 -11.04 -10.41
CA TYR A 245 29.49 -11.00 -11.13
C TYR A 245 29.60 -9.96 -12.24
N ASP A 246 29.27 -10.36 -13.47
CA ASP A 246 29.00 -9.42 -14.55
C ASP A 246 27.50 -9.12 -14.59
N VAL A 247 27.16 -7.84 -14.48
CA VAL A 247 25.77 -7.38 -14.47
C VAL A 247 25.49 -6.66 -15.78
N SER A 248 24.85 -7.36 -16.71
CA SER A 248 24.36 -6.78 -17.95
C SER A 248 22.86 -6.47 -17.85
N THR A 249 22.46 -5.31 -18.36
CA THR A 249 21.04 -5.02 -18.58
C THR A 249 20.58 -5.77 -19.83
N GLY A 250 19.60 -6.66 -19.68
CA GLY A 250 18.97 -7.28 -20.84
C GLY A 250 18.40 -6.23 -21.80
N PRO A 251 18.29 -6.54 -23.10
CA PRO A 251 17.68 -5.62 -24.06
C PRO A 251 16.27 -5.24 -23.56
N ARG A 252 15.93 -3.95 -23.63
CA ARG A 252 14.57 -3.48 -23.31
C ARG A 252 13.60 -4.20 -24.26
N ARG A 253 12.95 -5.25 -23.77
CA ARG A 253 11.89 -5.91 -24.52
C ARG A 253 10.74 -4.93 -24.54
N CYS A 254 10.47 -4.32 -25.70
CA CYS A 254 9.17 -3.70 -25.92
C CYS A 254 8.14 -4.80 -25.69
N ALA A 255 7.39 -4.71 -24.58
CA ALA A 255 6.18 -5.48 -24.43
C ALA A 255 5.31 -5.11 -25.65
N ARG A 256 5.10 -6.05 -26.57
CA ARG A 256 4.08 -5.88 -27.60
C ARG A 256 2.74 -5.87 -26.88
N ALA A 257 2.33 -4.70 -26.40
CA ALA A 257 0.96 -4.49 -26.00
C ALA A 257 0.15 -4.55 -27.31
N ILE A 258 -0.50 -5.69 -27.54
CA ILE A 258 -1.49 -5.81 -28.61
C ILE A 258 -2.70 -4.97 -28.16
N TRP A 259 -2.66 -3.68 -28.47
CA TRP A 259 -3.84 -2.83 -28.41
C TRP A 259 -4.63 -3.07 -29.70
N CYS A 260 -5.62 -3.96 -29.65
CA CYS A 260 -6.67 -3.99 -30.66
C CYS A 260 -7.57 -2.76 -30.43
N VAL A 261 -7.17 -1.62 -30.96
CA VAL A 261 -8.05 -0.46 -31.04
C VAL A 261 -9.08 -0.74 -32.13
N TRP A 262 -10.36 -0.82 -31.77
CA TRP A 262 -11.47 -0.77 -32.71
C TRP A 262 -11.44 0.59 -33.41
N ARG A 263 -10.88 0.66 -34.61
CA ARG A 263 -11.01 1.84 -35.47
C ARG A 263 -12.14 1.56 -36.45
N ALA A 264 -13.34 2.03 -36.12
CA ALA A 264 -14.38 2.16 -37.13
C ALA A 264 -13.92 3.24 -38.12
N SER A 265 -13.44 2.84 -39.29
CA SER A 265 -13.15 3.79 -40.37
C SER A 265 -14.46 4.37 -40.86
N THR A 266 -14.78 5.60 -40.44
CA THR A 266 -15.79 6.44 -41.10
C THR A 266 -15.22 6.95 -42.42
N ALA A 267 -15.18 6.07 -43.43
CA ALA A 267 -14.98 6.49 -44.81
C ALA A 267 -16.34 6.56 -45.51
N CYS A 268 -16.97 7.74 -45.47
CA CYS A 268 -18.07 8.07 -46.37
C CYS A 268 -17.50 8.33 -47.77
N ARG A 269 -17.72 7.43 -48.74
CA ARG A 269 -18.40 7.75 -50.01
C ARG A 269 -18.46 6.61 -51.04
N SER A 270 -19.61 6.62 -51.72
CA SER A 270 -19.97 6.18 -53.08
C SER A 270 -19.68 4.74 -53.52
N ALA A 271 -20.78 3.97 -53.56
CA ALA A 271 -21.21 3.03 -54.60
C ALA A 271 -20.17 2.07 -55.22
N GLY A 272 -20.34 0.77 -54.93
CA GLY A 272 -19.92 -0.32 -55.83
C GLY A 272 -19.07 -1.41 -55.17
N SER A 273 -19.72 -2.53 -54.83
CA SER A 273 -19.18 -3.85 -54.44
C SER A 273 -18.64 -4.04 -53.00
N PRO A 274 -19.02 -5.13 -52.29
CA PRO A 274 -18.44 -5.46 -51.00
C PRO A 274 -17.12 -6.22 -51.18
N ARG A 275 -16.03 -5.68 -50.62
CA ARG A 275 -14.78 -6.44 -50.43
C ARG A 275 -14.68 -6.93 -48.97
N PRO A 276 -14.03 -8.09 -48.73
CA PRO A 276 -13.93 -8.68 -47.40
C PRO A 276 -13.18 -7.75 -46.43
N MET A 277 -13.64 -7.74 -45.19
CA MET A 277 -13.11 -6.94 -44.08
C MET A 277 -11.74 -7.53 -43.65
N TRP A 278 -10.64 -6.81 -43.91
CA TRP A 278 -9.30 -7.22 -43.48
C TRP A 278 -8.91 -6.50 -42.19
N TRP A 279 -8.41 -7.27 -41.22
CA TRP A 279 -7.85 -6.78 -39.97
C TRP A 279 -6.48 -6.13 -40.23
N ARG A 280 -6.32 -4.84 -39.93
CA ARG A 280 -4.99 -4.21 -39.85
C ARG A 280 -4.62 -3.98 -38.38
N CYS A 281 -3.84 -4.90 -37.82
CA CYS A 281 -3.13 -4.67 -36.57
C CYS A 281 -1.86 -3.84 -36.88
N SER A 282 -1.88 -2.55 -36.56
CA SER A 282 -0.66 -1.73 -36.60
C SER A 282 0.00 -1.73 -35.21
N ALA A 283 1.21 -2.29 -35.13
CA ALA A 283 2.07 -2.09 -33.97
C ALA A 283 2.60 -0.65 -34.00
N MET A 284 2.03 0.24 -33.18
CA MET A 284 2.57 1.59 -32.99
C MET A 284 3.50 1.58 -31.78
N CYS A 285 4.81 1.47 -32.04
CA CYS A 285 5.84 1.85 -31.07
C CYS A 285 5.94 3.38 -31.07
N ARG A 286 5.52 4.05 -29.99
CA ARG A 286 5.85 5.46 -29.78
C ARG A 286 6.90 5.54 -28.66
N VAL A 287 8.17 5.51 -29.06
CA VAL A 287 9.30 5.80 -28.17
C VAL A 287 9.56 7.32 -28.28
N PRO A 288 9.63 8.10 -27.19
CA PRO A 288 10.18 9.45 -27.28
C PRO A 288 11.67 9.35 -27.67
N PRO A 289 12.16 10.13 -28.64
CA PRO A 289 13.54 9.97 -29.13
C PRO A 289 14.54 10.26 -28.00
N PRO A 290 15.59 9.42 -27.82
CA PRO A 290 16.71 9.76 -26.95
C PRO A 290 17.56 10.89 -27.56
N PRO A 291 18.29 11.68 -26.77
CA PRO A 291 19.30 12.60 -27.29
C PRO A 291 20.39 11.82 -28.05
N MET A 292 20.75 12.32 -29.24
CA MET A 292 21.64 11.68 -30.20
C MET A 292 23.10 11.65 -29.73
N THR A 293 23.69 10.46 -29.60
CA THR A 293 25.14 10.21 -29.80
C THR A 293 25.31 8.80 -30.38
N PRO A 294 26.29 8.57 -31.28
CA PRO A 294 26.32 7.36 -32.10
C PRO A 294 26.97 6.17 -31.38
N MET A 295 26.35 5.00 -31.53
CA MET A 295 26.97 3.68 -31.32
C MET A 295 27.53 3.17 -32.65
N PRO A 296 28.47 2.21 -32.61
CA PRO A 296 28.45 1.17 -33.63
C PRO A 296 28.48 -0.26 -33.06
N TYR A 297 27.91 -1.16 -33.86
CA TYR A 297 28.05 -2.63 -33.95
C TYR A 297 26.98 -3.58 -33.39
N SER A 298 26.86 -4.65 -34.19
CA SER A 298 25.72 -5.54 -34.43
C SER A 298 25.79 -6.88 -33.68
N ALA A 299 24.60 -7.42 -33.41
CA ALA A 299 24.16 -8.83 -33.41
C ALA A 299 25.02 -9.94 -32.76
N THR A 300 24.41 -10.73 -31.86
CA THR A 300 23.88 -12.11 -32.12
C THR A 300 23.28 -12.69 -30.83
N LEU A 301 22.16 -13.41 -30.96
CA LEU A 301 21.37 -14.02 -29.87
C LEU A 301 21.90 -15.40 -29.46
N ALA A 302 21.98 -15.64 -28.15
CA ALA A 302 21.87 -16.98 -27.55
C ALA A 302 21.07 -16.87 -26.23
N LEU A 303 20.02 -17.68 -26.09
CA LEU A 303 19.20 -17.78 -24.89
C LEU A 303 19.71 -18.94 -24.01
N PRO A 304 20.05 -18.73 -22.73
CA PRO A 304 20.01 -19.79 -21.75
C PRO A 304 18.76 -19.67 -20.89
N ARG A 305 18.02 -20.78 -20.80
CA ARG A 305 16.99 -21.04 -19.79
C ARG A 305 17.67 -21.15 -18.42
N TRP A 306 17.32 -20.29 -17.48
CA TRP A 306 17.73 -20.45 -16.08
C TRP A 306 16.71 -21.34 -15.36
N ARG A 307 17.18 -22.50 -14.87
CA ARG A 307 16.46 -23.35 -13.92
C ARG A 307 17.18 -23.20 -12.58
N TRP A 308 16.51 -22.65 -11.58
CA TRP A 308 17.02 -22.56 -10.22
C TRP A 308 16.81 -23.90 -9.52
N SER A 309 17.90 -24.54 -9.11
CA SER A 309 17.89 -25.72 -8.25
C SER A 309 18.88 -25.47 -7.10
N GLY A 310 18.37 -24.86 -6.03
CA GLY A 310 19.06 -24.67 -4.76
C GLY A 310 18.09 -24.98 -3.60
N PRO A 311 18.58 -25.47 -2.45
CA PRO A 311 17.73 -25.90 -1.36
C PRO A 311 17.00 -24.71 -0.71
N LEU A 312 15.68 -24.86 -0.53
CA LEU A 312 14.81 -23.93 0.17
C LEU A 312 15.27 -23.79 1.63
N PHE A 313 15.75 -22.62 2.01
CA PHE A 313 16.06 -22.28 3.41
C PHE A 313 14.77 -22.40 4.24
N ARG A 314 14.71 -23.40 5.12
CA ARG A 314 13.51 -23.72 5.91
C ARG A 314 13.48 -22.85 7.16
N VAL A 315 12.68 -21.79 7.15
CA VAL A 315 12.46 -20.93 8.33
C VAL A 315 11.95 -21.75 9.53
N PRO A 316 12.57 -21.66 10.73
CA PRO A 316 12.13 -22.38 11.92
C PRO A 316 10.66 -22.08 12.30
N PRO A 317 9.92 -23.05 12.87
CA PRO A 317 8.51 -22.86 13.26
C PRO A 317 8.27 -21.76 14.30
N SER A 318 9.27 -21.44 15.15
CA SER A 318 9.20 -20.37 16.17
C SER A 318 9.13 -18.97 15.54
N LEU A 319 9.84 -18.74 14.44
CA LEU A 319 9.85 -17.47 13.70
C LEU A 319 8.55 -17.22 12.90
N ARG A 320 7.82 -18.27 12.51
CA ARG A 320 6.54 -18.15 11.79
C ARG A 320 5.38 -17.68 12.67
N ARG A 321 5.40 -17.95 13.98
CA ARG A 321 4.32 -17.58 14.90
C ARG A 321 4.29 -16.07 15.14
N ASN A 322 5.44 -15.43 15.35
CA ASN A 322 5.53 -13.99 15.62
C ASN A 322 5.20 -13.15 14.37
N TRP A 323 5.51 -13.67 13.18
CA TRP A 323 5.16 -13.02 11.91
C TRP A 323 3.65 -12.99 11.65
N ARG A 324 2.92 -14.08 11.97
CA ARG A 324 1.45 -14.15 11.81
C ARG A 324 0.70 -13.29 12.82
N ALA A 325 1.17 -13.20 14.06
CA ALA A 325 0.55 -12.37 15.09
C ALA A 325 0.57 -10.87 14.73
N SER A 326 1.63 -10.41 14.06
CA SER A 326 1.76 -9.01 13.61
C SER A 326 0.90 -8.66 12.38
N SER A 327 0.50 -9.66 11.58
CA SER A 327 -0.42 -9.48 10.45
C SER A 327 -1.89 -9.53 10.85
N ALA A 328 -2.24 -10.26 11.92
CA ALA A 328 -3.61 -10.41 12.39
C ALA A 328 -4.16 -9.15 13.09
N SER A 329 -3.30 -8.28 13.62
CA SER A 329 -3.71 -7.00 14.20
C SER A 329 -4.17 -5.96 13.17
N LYS A 330 -3.99 -6.22 11.86
CA LYS A 330 -4.48 -5.35 10.78
C LYS A 330 -5.97 -5.52 10.46
N SER A 331 -6.63 -6.58 10.95
CA SER A 331 -8.03 -6.90 10.63
C SER A 331 -9.02 -6.68 11.77
N ALA A 332 -8.59 -6.19 12.94
CA ALA A 332 -9.49 -5.94 14.06
C ALA A 332 -10.07 -4.52 14.00
N THR A 333 -11.18 -4.36 13.27
CA THR A 333 -12.09 -3.23 13.50
C THR A 333 -12.85 -3.51 14.81
N SER A 334 -12.55 -2.76 15.88
CA SER A 334 -13.31 -2.89 17.13
C SER A 334 -14.71 -2.26 16.99
N PRO A 335 -15.77 -2.91 17.49
CA PRO A 335 -17.11 -2.33 17.51
C PRO A 335 -17.20 -1.22 18.57
N ALA A 336 -17.94 -0.16 18.23
CA ALA A 336 -18.23 0.96 19.10
C ALA A 336 -18.84 0.51 20.43
N THR A 337 -18.24 0.92 21.55
CA THR A 337 -18.83 0.75 22.88
C THR A 337 -19.28 2.13 23.38
N ALA A 338 -20.58 2.29 23.61
CA ALA A 338 -21.19 3.45 24.26
C ALA A 338 -20.76 3.55 25.74
N PRO A 339 -20.76 4.75 26.36
CA PRO A 339 -20.15 4.94 27.67
C PRO A 339 -21.08 4.45 28.79
N SER A 340 -20.62 3.44 29.54
CA SER A 340 -21.20 3.08 30.84
C SER A 340 -20.49 3.86 31.94
N SER A 341 -21.27 4.65 32.65
CA SER A 341 -20.96 5.42 33.85
C SER A 341 -20.24 4.61 34.95
N ALA A 342 -19.16 5.17 35.50
CA ALA A 342 -18.56 4.74 36.76
C ALA A 342 -18.29 5.97 37.66
N PRO A 343 -18.30 5.82 39.00
CA PRO A 343 -18.58 6.89 39.94
C PRO A 343 -17.35 7.72 40.35
N ARG A 344 -17.60 8.99 40.70
CA ARG A 344 -16.62 9.94 41.25
C ARG A 344 -15.99 9.44 42.56
N PRO A 345 -14.67 9.65 42.79
CA PRO A 345 -14.10 9.64 44.13
C PRO A 345 -14.27 11.01 44.83
N LYS A 346 -14.58 10.96 46.14
CA LYS A 346 -14.65 12.11 47.05
C LYS A 346 -13.26 12.68 47.36
N PRO A 347 -13.15 13.97 47.75
CA PRO A 347 -11.88 14.65 47.96
C PRO A 347 -11.33 14.40 49.38
N THR A 348 -10.03 14.15 49.49
CA THR A 348 -9.29 14.19 50.76
C THR A 348 -8.70 15.57 51.01
N SER A 349 -8.78 15.96 52.28
CA SER A 349 -8.51 17.28 52.84
C SER A 349 -7.03 17.59 53.03
N ARG A 350 -6.63 18.79 52.58
CA ARG A 350 -5.93 19.86 53.32
C ARG A 350 -4.93 19.47 54.42
N ALA A 351 -3.65 19.80 54.21
CA ALA A 351 -2.75 20.31 55.25
C ALA A 351 -1.77 21.34 54.65
N ARG A 352 -1.61 22.47 55.34
CA ARG A 352 -0.84 23.68 54.96
C ARG A 352 0.64 23.57 55.40
N PRO A 353 1.53 24.46 54.90
CA PRO A 353 2.99 24.32 54.98
C PRO A 353 3.63 25.00 56.20
N GLY A 354 4.74 24.44 56.66
CA GLY A 354 5.63 25.01 57.69
C GLY A 354 6.94 25.51 57.07
N ASN A 355 7.31 26.73 57.44
CA ASN A 355 8.37 27.57 56.91
C ASN A 355 9.57 27.63 57.89
N ARG A 356 10.83 27.56 57.41
CA ARG A 356 12.05 28.18 57.99
C ARG A 356 13.24 27.83 57.07
N ARG A 357 13.82 28.77 56.30
CA ARG A 357 14.97 29.68 56.64
C ARG A 357 16.11 28.91 57.37
N ARG A 358 17.41 29.01 57.05
CA ARG A 358 18.24 30.05 56.41
C ARG A 358 19.73 29.59 56.42
N ARG A 359 20.57 30.11 55.49
CA ARG A 359 22.05 30.34 55.58
C ARG A 359 22.96 29.09 55.66
N GLY A 360 24.13 29.02 55.00
CA GLY A 360 24.85 29.97 54.14
C GLY A 360 26.27 29.47 53.82
N TRP A 361 26.87 30.11 52.79
CA TRP A 361 28.31 30.29 52.50
C TRP A 361 29.16 29.07 52.10
N SER A 362 29.66 29.05 50.85
CA SER A 362 30.92 29.66 50.31
C SER A 362 32.06 28.65 50.46
N SER A 363 32.88 28.32 49.47
CA SER A 363 33.67 29.17 48.56
C SER A 363 34.20 28.26 47.44
N GLY A 364 34.14 28.63 46.17
CA GLY A 364 35.23 29.32 45.45
C GLY A 364 36.14 28.30 44.76
N LYS A 365 36.76 28.52 43.60
CA LYS A 365 36.87 29.61 42.62
C LYS A 365 37.53 28.93 41.39
N SER A 366 37.11 29.23 40.15
CA SER A 366 37.77 30.17 39.22
C SER A 366 39.09 29.61 38.67
N THR A 367 39.39 29.57 37.36
CA THR A 367 39.39 30.65 36.33
C THR A 367 39.59 29.98 34.95
N SER A 368 38.86 30.33 33.87
CA SER A 368 39.12 31.40 32.85
C SER A 368 40.28 31.04 31.88
N ALA A 369 40.34 31.37 30.57
CA ALA A 369 39.61 32.30 29.70
C ALA A 369 39.93 31.91 28.22
N THR A 370 38.97 31.94 27.28
CA THR A 370 38.75 32.92 26.18
C THR A 370 39.93 33.19 25.20
N CYS A 371 39.72 32.94 23.89
CA CYS A 371 39.74 33.94 22.78
C CYS A 371 39.76 33.30 21.37
N ARG A 372 39.05 33.95 20.44
CA ARG A 372 39.11 33.91 18.95
C ARG A 372 39.02 35.39 18.50
N PRO A 373 39.26 35.78 17.23
CA PRO A 373 39.83 35.06 16.08
C PRO A 373 40.88 35.90 15.30
N ARG A 374 41.37 35.34 14.18
CA ARG A 374 41.59 36.07 12.92
C ARG A 374 40.95 35.28 11.79
#